data_AF-A0A7C3N4J3-F1
#
_entry.id   AF-A0A7C3N4J3-F1
#
_cell.length_a   1.000
_cell.length_b   1.000
_cell.length_c   1.000
_cell.angle_alpha   90.00
_cell.angle_beta   90.00
_cell.angle_gamma   90.00
#
_symmetry.space_group_name_H-M   'P 1'
#
loop_
_entity.id
_entity.type
_entity.pdbx_description
1 polymer ?
#
loop_
_entity_poly.entity_id
_entity_poly.type
_entity_poly.pdbx_seq_one_letter_code
_entity_poly.pdbx_strand_id
1 'polypeptide(L)' 'MGIFYLGFTASLLAGLATGAGALPIYLGKQFSDDTMDVMLGFSAGVMLAATAFSLLVPSISLGGPF' A
#
# COMPACT_ATOMS: atom_id res chain seq x y z
N MET A 1 24.58 -0.64 2.28
CA MET A 1 24.24 -0.42 0.86
C MET A 1 22.92 -1.10 0.44
N GLY A 2 22.61 -2.33 0.89
CA GLY A 2 21.42 -3.07 0.43
C GLY A 2 20.05 -2.47 0.79
N ILE A 3 19.88 -1.94 2.01
CA ILE A 3 18.61 -1.32 2.46
C ILE A 3 18.21 -0.08 1.66
N PHE A 4 19.18 0.73 1.23
CA PHE A 4 18.92 1.89 0.37
C PHE A 4 18.45 1.47 -1.02
N TYR A 5 19.10 0.47 -1.62
CA TYR A 5 18.68 -0.08 -2.92
C TYR A 5 17.28 -0.72 -2.84
N LEU A 6 17.00 -1.50 -1.80
CA LEU A 6 15.67 -2.10 -1.58
C LEU A 6 14.59 -1.04 -1.36
N GLY A 7 14.86 -0.03 -0.53
CA GLY A 7 13.91 1.07 -0.32
C GLY A 7 13.65 1.85 -1.61
N PHE A 8 14.70 2.11 -2.40
CA PHE A 8 14.58 2.80 -3.68
C PHE A 8 13.76 2.00 -4.69
N THR A 9 14.08 0.72 -4.92
CA THR A 9 13.35 -0.12 -5.87
C THR A 9 11.92 -0.37 -5.42
N ALA A 10 11.67 -0.58 -4.12
CA ALA A 10 10.33 -0.75 -3.58
C ALA A 10 9.48 0.52 -3.76
N SER A 11 10.04 1.71 -3.47
CA SER A 11 9.35 2.99 -3.63
C SER A 11 9.05 3.28 -5.10
N LEU A 12 10.01 2.99 -5.99
CA LEU A 12 9.83 3.13 -7.43
C LEU A 12 8.72 2.20 -7.95
N LEU A 13 8.72 0.94 -7.54
CA LEU A 13 7.68 -0.03 -7.91
C LEU A 13 6.31 0.38 -7.36
N ALA A 14 6.24 0.89 -6.12
CA ALA A 14 4.99 1.39 -5.55
C ALA A 14 4.42 2.56 -6.36
N GLY A 15 5.25 3.53 -6.73
CA GLY A 15 4.84 4.66 -7.58
C GLY A 15 4.38 4.22 -8.97
N LEU A 16 5.10 3.27 -9.59
CA LEU A 16 4.71 2.69 -10.88
C LEU A 16 3.38 1.92 -10.79
N ALA A 17 3.14 1.20 -9.70
CA ALA A 17 1.87 0.52 -9.47
C ALA A 17 0.69 1.50 -9.37
N THR A 18 0.87 2.66 -8.71
CA THR A 18 -0.15 3.73 -8.68
C THR A 18 -0.42 4.27 -10.07
N GLY A 19 0.62 4.57 -10.85
CA GLY A 19 0.49 5.03 -12.23
C GLY A 19 -0.21 4.00 -13.13
N ALA A 20 0.15 2.72 -13.00
CA ALA A 20 -0.48 1.61 -13.72
C ALA A 20 -1.96 1.44 -13.34
N GLY A 21 -2.30 1.61 -12.06
CA GLY A 21 -3.69 1.58 -11.57
C GLY A 21 -4.55 2.76 -12.05
N ALA A 22 -3.93 3.91 -12.32
CA ALA A 22 -4.61 5.10 -12.85
C ALA A 22 -4.77 5.08 -14.39
N LEU A 23 -3.95 4.31 -15.11
CA LEU A 23 -3.97 4.20 -16.57
C LEU A 23 -5.35 3.87 -17.19
N PRO A 24 -6.21 3.00 -16.60
CA PRO A 24 -7.51 2.66 -17.15
C PRO A 24 -8.46 3.86 -17.32
N ILE A 25 -8.30 4.92 -16.51
CA ILE A 25 -9.12 6.13 -16.60
C ILE A 25 -8.87 6.85 -17.94
N TYR A 26 -7.63 6.87 -18.43
CA TYR A 26 -7.30 7.47 -19.73
C TYR A 26 -7.87 6.70 -20.92
N LEU A 27 -8.19 5.41 -20.74
CA LEU A 27 -8.83 4.58 -21.76
C LEU A 27 -10.37 4.76 -21.80
N GLY A 28 -10.91 5.73 -21.06
CA GLY A 28 -12.35 6.00 -21.00
C GLY A 28 -13.13 5.05 -20.10
N LYS A 29 -12.45 4.29 -19.23
CA LYS A 29 -13.11 3.38 -18.30
C LYS A 29 -13.76 4.17 -17.17
N GLN A 30 -15.09 4.14 -17.12
CA GLN A 30 -15.87 4.65 -15.99
C GLN A 30 -16.06 3.53 -14.98
N PHE A 31 -15.76 3.81 -13.71
CA PHE A 31 -15.98 2.89 -12.61
C PHE A 31 -17.32 3.22 -11.95
N SER A 32 -18.12 2.20 -11.64
CA SER A 32 -19.33 2.35 -10.83
C SER A 32 -18.96 2.61 -9.37
N ASP A 33 -19.83 3.27 -8.62
CA ASP A 33 -19.64 3.58 -7.20
C ASP A 33 -19.35 2.30 -6.39
N ASP A 34 -20.09 1.21 -6.63
CA ASP A 34 -19.83 -0.10 -5.98
C ASP A 34 -18.41 -0.63 -6.22
N THR A 35 -17.86 -0.42 -7.42
CA THR A 35 -16.49 -0.87 -7.74
C THR A 35 -15.46 -0.01 -7.02
N MET A 36 -15.72 1.29 -6.92
CA MET A 36 -14.89 2.21 -6.16
C MET A 36 -14.88 1.84 -4.68
N ASP A 37 -16.05 1.56 -4.09
CA ASP A 37 -16.19 1.19 -2.69
C ASP A 37 -15.43 -0.10 -2.36
N VAL A 38 -15.48 -1.10 -3.25
CA VAL A 38 -14.70 -2.33 -3.09
C VAL A 38 -13.20 -2.07 -3.17
N MET A 39 -12.73 -1.24 -4.12
CA MET A 39 -11.30 -0.92 -4.26
C MET A 39 -10.78 -0.11 -3.07
N LEU A 40 -11.54 0.89 -2.61
CA LEU A 40 -11.21 1.69 -1.44
C LEU A 40 -11.22 0.84 -0.17
N GLY A 41 -12.25 0.03 0.04
CA GLY A 41 -12.35 -0.90 1.17
C GLY A 41 -11.20 -1.90 1.22
N PHE A 42 -10.80 -2.44 0.06
CA PHE A 42 -9.64 -3.32 -0.04
C PHE A 42 -8.34 -2.60 0.36
N SER A 43 -8.09 -1.40 -0.18
CA SER A 43 -6.89 -0.63 0.15
C SER A 43 -6.82 -0.26 1.64
N ALA A 44 -7.96 0.13 2.23
CA ALA A 44 -8.07 0.42 3.65
C ALA A 44 -7.73 -0.82 4.50
N GLY A 45 -8.26 -2.00 4.13
CA GLY A 45 -7.95 -3.26 4.78
C GLY A 45 -6.45 -3.61 4.75
N VAL A 46 -5.80 -3.49 3.58
CA VAL A 46 -4.36 -3.75 3.43
C VAL A 46 -3.53 -2.82 4.33
N MET A 47 -3.88 -1.53 4.37
CA MET A 47 -3.18 -0.55 5.20
C MET A 47 -3.35 -0.84 6.69
N LEU A 48 -4.57 -1.22 7.14
CA LEU A 48 -4.83 -1.62 8.52
C LEU A 48 -4.04 -2.88 8.92
N ALA A 49 -3.93 -3.86 8.03
CA ALA A 49 -3.13 -5.06 8.28
C ALA A 49 -1.63 -4.72 8.38
N ALA A 50 -1.12 -3.87 7.48
CA ALA A 50 0.27 -3.41 7.52
C ALA A 50 0.58 -2.68 8.83
N THR A 51 -0.28 -1.78 9.28
CA THR A 51 -0.06 -1.06 10.53
C THR A 51 -0.14 -1.96 11.75
N ALA A 52 -1.11 -2.89 11.82
CA ALA A 52 -1.23 -3.80 12.97
C ALA A 52 -0.08 -4.81 13.05
N PHE A 53 0.22 -5.52 11.97
CA PHE A 53 1.16 -6.65 12.00
C PHE A 53 2.60 -6.26 11.64
N SER A 54 2.80 -5.29 10.75
CA SER A 54 4.14 -4.90 10.29
C SER A 54 4.71 -3.70 11.06
N LEU A 55 3.88 -2.89 11.73
CA LEU A 55 4.34 -1.76 12.54
C LEU A 55 4.08 -1.97 14.04
N LEU A 56 2.83 -2.13 14.47
CA LEU A 56 2.45 -2.13 15.89
C LEU A 56 3.07 -3.30 16.65
N VAL A 57 2.84 -4.54 16.22
CA VAL A 57 3.41 -5.74 16.87
C VAL A 57 4.95 -5.67 16.96
N PRO A 58 5.69 -5.38 15.86
CA PRO A 58 7.14 -5.21 15.92
C PRO A 58 7.59 -4.06 16.83
N SER A 59 6.86 -2.94 16.84
CA SER A 59 7.20 -1.78 17.66
C SER A 59 7.09 -2.09 19.16
N ILE A 60 6.08 -2.87 19.57
CA ILE A 60 5.95 -3.32 20.96
C ILE A 60 7.12 -4.24 21.33
N SER A 61 7.50 -5.18 20.46
CA SER A 61 8.62 -6.09 20.72
C SER A 61 9.99 -5.39 20.75
N LEU A 62 10.16 -4.27 20.05
CA LEU A 62 11.42 -3.52 20.02
C LEU A 62 11.52 -2.42 21.09
N GLY A 63 10.40 -1.81 21.47
CA GLY A 63 10.35 -0.63 22.35
C GLY A 63 9.63 -0.82 23.69
N GLY A 64 9.07 -2.00 23.97
CA GLY A 64 8.41 -2.30 25.23
C GLY A 64 9.38 -2.36 26.42
N PRO A 65 8.92 -2.05 27.66
CA PRO A 65 9.75 -2.09 28.87
C PRO A 65 10.11 -3.52 29.37
N PHE A 66 9.86 -4.57 28.58
CA PHE A 66 10.17 -5.96 28.92
C PHE A 66 10.88 -6.65 27.75
#